data_AF-A0A352XPH0-F1
#
_entry.id   AF-A0A352XPH0-F1
#
_cell.length_a   1.000
_cell.length_b   1.000
_cell.length_c   1.000
_cell.angle_alpha   90.00
_cell.angle_beta   90.00
_cell.angle_gamma   90.00
#
_symmetry.space_group_name_H-M   'P 1'
#
loop_
_entity.id
_entity.type
_entity.pdbx_description
1 polymer ?
#
loop_
_entity_poly.entity_id
_entity_poly.type
_entity_poly.pdbx_seq_one_letter_code
_entity_poly.pdbx_strand_id
1 'polypeptide(L)'
;LRIEKGYGPAVITTITSSFYYWLWLVVSDCYHVTKGDIAVIPISKTAKEDKCLKLLSEQLLKSLWKNAEKRVRNRNDGTSQVEINFKVGLSKPIIDEIDTILASHYGFTEEELDFIINYDIKYRMGRGGGEEEA
;
A
#
# COMPACT_ATOMS: atom_id res chain seq x y z
N LEU A 1 2.28 10.39 15.04
CA LEU A 1 0.94 9.96 14.64
C LEU A 1 0.22 9.45 15.89
N ARG A 2 -0.98 9.95 16.20
CA ARG A 2 -1.87 9.35 17.21
C ARG A 2 -3.03 8.74 16.44
N ILE A 3 -3.17 7.43 16.50
CA ILE A 3 -4.29 6.72 15.85
C ILE A 3 -5.39 6.54 16.89
N GLU A 4 -6.58 7.03 16.58
CA GLU A 4 -7.75 6.83 17.45
C GLU A 4 -8.12 5.35 17.53
N LYS A 5 -8.64 4.92 18.69
CA LYS A 5 -9.05 3.54 18.90
C LYS A 5 -10.10 3.12 17.85
N GLY A 6 -9.87 1.97 17.23
CA GLY A 6 -10.76 1.39 16.20
C GLY A 6 -10.33 1.68 14.76
N TYR A 7 -9.44 2.64 14.50
CA TYR A 7 -8.96 2.92 13.14
C TYR A 7 -7.85 1.98 12.65
N GLY A 8 -7.32 1.11 13.51
CA GLY A 8 -6.23 0.20 13.17
C GLY A 8 -6.42 -0.52 11.83
N PRO A 9 -7.54 -1.22 11.60
CA PRO A 9 -7.80 -1.90 10.34
C PRO A 9 -7.81 -0.96 9.13
N ALA A 10 -8.54 0.17 9.21
CA ALA A 10 -8.63 1.15 8.13
C ALA A 10 -7.26 1.76 7.78
N VAL A 11 -6.41 1.99 8.79
CA VAL A 11 -5.04 2.46 8.58
C VAL A 11 -4.20 1.39 7.89
N ILE A 12 -4.27 0.14 8.35
CA ILE A 12 -3.49 -0.97 7.78
C ILE A 12 -3.85 -1.22 6.32
N THR A 13 -5.15 -1.25 6.01
CA THR A 13 -5.62 -1.43 4.63
C THR A 13 -5.23 -0.25 3.76
N THR A 14 -5.47 0.99 4.21
CA THR A 14 -5.14 2.18 3.41
C THR A 14 -3.65 2.33 3.16
N ILE A 15 -2.78 2.16 4.17
CA ILE A 15 -1.32 2.34 3.99
C ILE A 15 -0.69 1.24 3.14
N THR A 16 -1.34 0.09 3.01
CA THR A 16 -0.85 -1.02 2.16
C THR A 16 -1.52 -1.04 0.79
N SER A 17 -2.47 -0.14 0.54
CA SER A 17 -3.25 -0.05 -0.70
C SER A 17 -2.40 0.48 -1.87
N SER A 18 -2.82 0.16 -3.10
CA SER A 18 -2.22 0.74 -4.30
C SER A 18 -2.48 2.26 -4.36
N PHE A 19 -3.60 2.73 -3.81
CA PHE A 19 -3.90 4.15 -3.69
C PHE A 19 -2.87 4.92 -2.86
N TYR A 20 -2.52 4.43 -1.66
CA TYR A 20 -1.49 5.09 -0.86
C TYR A 20 -0.12 5.03 -1.54
N TYR A 21 0.21 3.90 -2.18
CA TYR A 21 1.46 3.79 -2.92
C TYR A 21 1.56 4.84 -4.03
N TRP A 22 0.50 4.99 -4.83
CA TRP A 22 0.41 6.03 -5.85
C TRP A 22 0.51 7.45 -5.25
N LEU A 23 -0.22 7.73 -4.17
CA LEU A 23 -0.15 9.03 -3.49
C LEU A 23 1.28 9.34 -3.02
N TRP A 24 1.96 8.36 -2.42
CA TRP A 24 3.34 8.49 -1.97
C TRP A 24 4.30 8.77 -3.13
N LEU A 25 4.11 8.14 -4.29
CA LEU A 25 4.88 8.43 -5.49
C LEU A 25 4.71 9.87 -5.98
N VAL A 26 3.52 10.44 -5.82
CA VAL A 26 3.22 11.81 -6.26
C VAL A 26 3.80 12.86 -5.31
N VAL A 27 3.79 12.60 -4.00
CA VAL A 27 4.06 13.63 -2.98
C VAL A 27 5.39 13.48 -2.24
N SER A 28 6.08 12.33 -2.35
CA SER A 28 7.29 12.03 -1.59
C SER A 28 8.55 11.94 -2.47
N ASP A 29 9.71 11.85 -1.83
CA ASP A 29 11.02 11.66 -2.47
C ASP A 29 11.21 10.25 -3.05
N CYS A 30 10.22 9.38 -2.89
CA CYS A 30 10.21 7.99 -3.34
C CYS A 30 11.37 7.14 -2.81
N TYR A 31 12.06 7.58 -1.76
CA TYR A 31 13.24 6.92 -1.21
C TYR A 31 12.99 6.43 0.22
N HIS A 32 12.42 7.27 1.08
CA HIS A 32 12.04 6.85 2.42
C HIS A 32 10.64 7.32 2.78
N VAL A 33 9.82 6.40 3.30
CA VAL A 33 8.54 6.78 3.89
C VAL A 33 8.79 7.53 5.20
N THR A 34 8.39 8.80 5.24
CA THR A 34 8.56 9.65 6.43
C THR A 34 7.30 9.71 7.29
N LYS A 35 7.40 10.28 8.50
CA LYS A 35 6.22 10.58 9.32
C LYS A 35 5.29 11.59 8.66
N GLY A 36 5.82 12.49 7.83
CA GLY A 36 5.03 13.46 7.07
C GLY A 36 4.17 12.76 6.02
N ASP A 37 4.77 11.84 5.28
CA ASP A 37 4.10 11.03 4.25
C ASP A 37 2.92 10.23 4.83
N ILE A 38 3.11 9.65 6.02
CA ILE A 38 2.06 8.90 6.72
C ILE A 38 1.00 9.85 7.30
N ALA A 39 1.37 11.09 7.65
CA ALA A 39 0.44 12.05 8.24
C ALA A 39 -0.57 12.60 7.22
N VAL A 40 -0.26 12.54 5.92
CA VAL A 40 -1.16 12.98 4.84
C VAL A 40 -2.09 11.88 4.32
N ILE A 41 -2.06 10.69 4.93
CA ILE A 41 -2.92 9.58 4.49
C ILE A 41 -4.39 9.97 4.68
N PRO A 42 -5.20 9.93 3.60
CA PRO A 42 -6.61 10.27 3.67
C PRO A 42 -7.42 9.10 4.22
N ILE A 43 -7.37 8.83 5.53
CA ILE A 43 -8.16 7.74 6.12
C ILE A 43 -9.65 8.10 6.13
N SER A 44 -10.47 7.38 5.36
CA SER A 44 -11.91 7.60 5.37
C SER A 44 -12.53 7.24 6.72
N LYS A 45 -13.45 8.08 7.21
CA LYS A 45 -14.20 7.83 8.45
C LYS A 45 -15.11 6.60 8.33
N THR A 46 -15.66 6.35 7.15
CA THR A 46 -16.54 5.19 6.90
C THR A 46 -15.76 3.88 6.88
N ALA A 47 -14.49 3.92 6.43
CA ALA A 47 -13.61 2.75 6.41
C ALA A 47 -13.31 2.19 7.82
N LYS A 48 -13.42 3.01 8.86
CA LYS A 48 -13.24 2.60 10.26
C LYS A 48 -14.23 1.49 10.67
N GLU A 49 -15.46 1.58 10.20
CA GLU A 49 -16.57 0.71 10.60
C GLU A 49 -16.80 -0.45 9.62
N ASP A 50 -16.04 -0.47 8.52
CA ASP A 50 -16.18 -1.48 7.48
C ASP A 50 -15.64 -2.84 7.96
N LYS A 51 -16.54 -3.83 8.02
CA LYS A 51 -16.23 -5.18 8.50
C LYS A 51 -15.39 -5.96 7.49
N CYS A 52 -15.54 -5.68 6.21
CA CYS A 52 -14.76 -6.33 5.15
C CYS A 52 -13.32 -5.85 5.20
N LEU A 53 -13.08 -4.54 5.30
CA LEU A 53 -11.74 -3.99 5.52
C LEU A 53 -11.12 -4.52 6.82
N LYS A 54 -11.91 -4.69 7.87
CA LYS A 54 -11.43 -5.33 9.10
C LYS A 54 -10.91 -6.75 8.83
N LEU A 55 -11.72 -7.59 8.19
CA LEU A 55 -11.34 -8.96 7.86
C LEU A 55 -10.10 -9.01 6.95
N LEU A 56 -10.09 -8.19 5.91
CA LEU A 56 -8.98 -8.10 4.95
C LEU A 56 -7.70 -7.60 5.62
N SER A 57 -7.79 -6.68 6.59
CA SER A 57 -6.59 -6.25 7.34
C SER A 57 -5.92 -7.42 8.07
N GLU A 58 -6.71 -8.32 8.67
CA GLU A 58 -6.19 -9.49 9.37
C GLU A 58 -5.62 -10.53 8.40
N GLN A 59 -6.29 -10.74 7.26
CA GLN A 59 -5.81 -11.64 6.19
C GLN A 59 -4.53 -11.13 5.55
N LEU A 60 -4.46 -9.83 5.27
CA LEU A 60 -3.29 -9.15 4.71
C LEU A 60 -2.09 -9.30 5.65
N LEU A 61 -2.24 -8.99 6.94
CA LEU A 61 -1.15 -9.15 7.90
C LEU A 61 -0.65 -10.61 7.97
N LYS A 62 -1.57 -11.58 8.01
CA LYS A 62 -1.21 -13.01 7.98
C LYS A 62 -0.45 -13.37 6.70
N SER A 63 -0.89 -12.87 5.55
CA SER A 63 -0.24 -13.09 4.25
C SER A 63 1.15 -12.46 4.19
N LEU A 64 1.30 -11.22 4.67
CA LEU A 64 2.59 -10.52 4.73
C LEU A 64 3.58 -11.31 5.58
N TRP A 65 3.19 -11.72 6.78
CA TRP A 65 4.05 -12.51 7.68
C TRP A 65 4.37 -13.89 7.12
N LYS A 66 3.40 -14.57 6.48
CA LYS A 66 3.63 -15.85 5.80
C LYS A 66 4.69 -15.73 4.70
N ASN A 67 4.72 -14.59 4.01
CA ASN A 67 5.61 -14.30 2.88
C ASN A 67 6.85 -13.48 3.30
N ALA A 68 7.14 -13.39 4.60
CA ALA A 68 8.27 -12.65 5.12
C ALA A 68 9.54 -13.51 5.15
N GLU A 69 10.67 -12.93 4.79
CA GLU A 69 11.98 -13.58 4.81
C GLU A 69 12.90 -12.89 5.80
N LYS A 70 13.52 -13.68 6.67
CA LYS A 70 14.56 -13.20 7.58
C LYS A 70 15.88 -13.14 6.83
N ARG A 71 16.48 -11.96 6.75
CA ARG A 71 17.79 -11.74 6.14
C ARG A 71 18.77 -11.24 7.19
N VAL A 72 19.98 -11.77 7.17
CA VAL A 72 21.09 -11.21 7.96
C VAL A 72 21.92 -10.35 7.03
N ARG A 73 22.02 -9.05 7.35
CA ARG A 73 22.85 -8.10 6.64
C ARG A 73 24.15 -7.89 7.42
N ASN A 74 25.25 -8.36 6.85
CA ASN A 74 26.59 -8.11 7.39
C ASN A 74 27.10 -6.78 6.84
N ARG A 75 27.62 -5.93 7.74
CA ARG A 75 28.23 -4.65 7.39
C ARG A 75 29.74 -4.78 7.37
N ASN A 76 30.40 -3.86 6.66
CA ASN A 76 31.86 -3.85 6.51
C ASN A 76 32.60 -3.60 7.83
N ASP A 77 31.93 -3.03 8.83
CA ASP A 77 32.46 -2.81 10.19
C ASP A 77 32.39 -4.08 11.09
N GLY A 78 31.99 -5.23 10.53
CA GLY A 78 31.85 -6.49 11.24
C GLY A 78 30.54 -6.65 12.01
N THR A 79 29.66 -5.64 12.01
CA THR A 79 28.34 -5.75 12.63
C THR A 79 27.37 -6.52 11.74
N SER A 80 26.40 -7.21 12.36
CA SER A 80 25.31 -7.88 11.64
C SER A 80 23.97 -7.36 12.12
N GLN A 81 23.07 -7.12 11.18
CA GLN A 81 21.70 -6.69 11.45
C GLN A 81 20.72 -7.72 10.88
N VAL A 82 19.78 -8.13 11.71
CA VAL A 82 18.67 -8.98 11.27
C VAL A 82 17.57 -8.08 10.72
N GLU A 83 17.20 -8.32 9.47
CA GLU A 83 16.13 -7.62 8.76
C GLU A 83 15.01 -8.62 8.41
N ILE A 84 13.76 -8.16 8.39
CA ILE A 84 12.62 -8.94 7.92
C ILE A 84 12.13 -8.27 6.64
N ASN A 85 12.24 -8.98 5.53
CA ASN A 85 11.83 -8.51 4.22
C ASN A 85 10.47 -9.09 3.88
N PHE A 86 9.49 -8.22 3.66
CA PHE A 86 8.15 -8.64 3.27
C PHE A 86 8.05 -8.68 1.74
N LYS A 87 7.71 -9.85 1.18
CA LYS A 87 7.39 -9.98 -0.25
C LYS A 87 5.94 -9.53 -0.51
N VAL A 88 5.70 -8.22 -0.41
CA VAL A 88 4.36 -7.61 -0.48
C VAL A 88 3.60 -8.01 -1.76
N GLY A 89 4.31 -8.13 -2.89
CA GLY A 89 3.71 -8.54 -4.17
C GLY A 89 3.00 -9.90 -4.13
N LEU A 90 3.39 -10.81 -3.23
CA LEU A 90 2.69 -12.10 -3.04
C LEU A 90 1.32 -11.95 -2.36
N SER A 91 1.02 -10.77 -1.81
CA SER A 91 -0.28 -10.43 -1.21
C SER A 91 -1.12 -9.52 -2.12
N LYS A 92 -0.69 -9.28 -3.38
CA LYS A 92 -1.36 -8.37 -4.32
C LYS A 92 -2.86 -8.68 -4.51
N PRO A 93 -3.31 -9.94 -4.62
CA PRO A 93 -4.76 -10.21 -4.72
C PRO A 93 -5.58 -9.68 -3.53
N ILE A 94 -5.03 -9.73 -2.30
CA ILE A 94 -5.70 -9.17 -1.11
C ILE A 94 -5.68 -7.64 -1.16
N ILE A 95 -4.58 -7.06 -1.66
CA ILE A 95 -4.44 -5.61 -1.83
C ILE A 95 -5.45 -5.09 -2.87
N ASP A 96 -5.66 -5.81 -3.98
CA ASP A 96 -6.64 -5.44 -5.01
C ASP A 96 -8.09 -5.46 -4.48
N GLU A 97 -8.43 -6.44 -3.64
CA GLU A 97 -9.72 -6.48 -2.96
C GLU A 97 -9.89 -5.31 -1.99
N ILE A 98 -8.82 -4.98 -1.25
CA ILE A 98 -8.78 -3.79 -0.39
C ILE A 98 -9.01 -2.51 -1.21
N ASP A 99 -8.29 -2.33 -2.32
CA ASP A 99 -8.41 -1.16 -3.20
C ASP A 99 -9.85 -1.03 -3.75
N THR A 100 -10.48 -2.16 -4.11
CA THR A 100 -11.87 -2.19 -4.59
C THR A 100 -12.85 -1.69 -3.53
N ILE A 101 -12.69 -2.10 -2.27
CA ILE A 101 -13.57 -1.63 -1.18
C ILE A 101 -13.26 -0.17 -0.84
N LEU A 102 -11.99 0.21 -0.79
CA LEU A 102 -11.56 1.58 -0.53
C LEU A 102 -12.09 2.56 -1.59
N ALA A 103 -12.19 2.14 -2.85
CA ALA A 103 -12.78 2.95 -3.93
C ALA A 103 -14.17 3.47 -3.55
N SER A 104 -15.01 2.61 -2.97
CA SER A 104 -16.35 3.01 -2.51
C SER A 104 -16.33 4.03 -1.36
N HIS A 105 -15.31 3.97 -0.48
CA HIS A 105 -15.17 4.90 0.65
C HIS A 105 -14.58 6.25 0.26
N TYR A 106 -13.83 6.31 -0.84
CA TYR A 106 -13.27 7.54 -1.39
C TYR A 106 -14.10 8.11 -2.54
N GLY A 107 -15.08 7.37 -3.04
CA GLY A 107 -15.94 7.78 -4.15
C GLY A 107 -15.24 7.70 -5.51
N PHE A 108 -14.27 6.80 -5.66
CA PHE A 108 -13.59 6.59 -6.93
C PHE A 108 -14.50 5.93 -7.95
N THR A 109 -14.33 6.31 -9.22
CA THR A 109 -14.95 5.59 -10.34
C THR A 109 -14.20 4.30 -10.65
N GLU A 110 -14.79 3.43 -11.48
CA GLU A 110 -14.12 2.21 -11.94
C GLU A 110 -12.84 2.53 -12.73
N GLU A 111 -12.86 3.62 -13.52
CA GLU A 111 -11.71 4.08 -14.30
C GLU A 111 -10.58 4.60 -13.39
N GLU A 112 -10.92 5.34 -12.33
CA GLU A 112 -9.93 5.83 -11.36
C GLU A 112 -9.31 4.67 -10.57
N LEU A 113 -10.12 3.68 -10.18
CA LEU A 113 -9.64 2.46 -9.53
C LEU A 113 -8.69 1.67 -10.45
N ASP A 114 -9.07 1.46 -11.71
CA ASP A 114 -8.22 0.80 -12.70
C ASP A 114 -6.91 1.56 -12.90
N PHE A 115 -6.98 2.89 -13.01
CA PHE A 115 -5.78 3.73 -13.11
C PHE A 115 -4.84 3.52 -11.94
N ILE A 116 -5.35 3.55 -10.70
CA ILE A 116 -4.54 3.38 -9.48
C ILE A 116 -3.91 1.98 -9.42
N ILE A 117 -4.70 0.93 -9.62
CA ILE A 117 -4.23 -0.47 -9.52
C ILE A 117 -3.18 -0.77 -10.59
N ASN A 118 -3.34 -0.22 -11.80
CA ASN A 118 -2.49 -0.51 -12.94
C ASN A 118 -1.44 0.58 -13.24
N TYR A 119 -1.28 1.59 -12.38
CA TYR A 119 -0.37 2.72 -12.60
C TYR A 119 1.06 2.26 -12.93
N ASP A 120 1.65 1.42 -12.09
CA ASP A 120 3.02 0.90 -12.29
C ASP A 120 3.14 0.05 -13.57
N ILE A 121 2.11 -0.73 -13.91
CA ILE A 121 2.11 -1.56 -15.13
C ILE A 121 2.10 -0.67 -16.38
N LYS A 122 1.27 0.38 -16.38
CA LYS A 122 1.12 1.30 -17.50
C LYS A 122 2.40 2.12 -17.71
N TYR A 123 2.96 2.69 -16.65
CA TYR A 123 4.00 3.72 -16.77
C TYR A 123 5.42 3.31 -16.35
N ARG A 124 5.60 2.24 -15.55
CA ARG A 124 6.94 1.78 -15.11
C ARG A 124 7.42 0.54 -15.85
N MET A 125 6.52 -0.31 -16.33
CA MET A 125 6.89 -1.47 -17.15
C MET A 125 6.97 -1.16 -18.65
N GLY A 126 6.85 0.11 -19.05
CA GLY A 126 7.00 0.56 -20.45
C GLY A 126 5.98 -0.08 -21.41
N ARG A 127 4.86 -0.60 -20.90
CA ARG A 127 3.82 -1.25 -21.71
C ARG A 127 2.72 -0.29 -22.18
N GLY A 128 2.75 0.98 -21.75
CA GLY A 128 1.88 2.03 -22.27
C GLY A 128 2.72 3.26 -22.62
N GLY A 129 2.76 3.62 -23.92
CA GLY A 129 3.43 4.85 -24.36
C GLY A 129 4.00 4.80 -25.77
N GLY A 130 3.26 4.21 -26.72
CA GLY A 130 3.49 4.40 -28.15
C GLY A 130 2.24 5.01 -28.75
N GLU A 131 1.92 6.23 -28.36
CA GLU A 131 0.94 7.14 -28.98
C GLU A 131 1.08 8.48 -28.25
N GLU A 132 2.12 9.23 -28.60
CA GLU A 132 2.18 10.68 -28.40
C GLU A 132 1.31 11.31 -29.51
N GLU A 133 0.12 11.80 -29.16
CA GLU A 133 -0.58 12.81 -29.96
C GLU A 133 -0.38 14.18 -29.30
N ALA A 134 0.56 14.97 -29.84
CA ALA A 134 0.46 16.41 -30.12
C ALA A 134 1.81 16.95 -30.64
#